data_AF-A0A9D2JRP7-F1
#
_entry.id   AF-A0A9D2JRP7-F1
#
_cell.length_a   1.000
_cell.length_b   1.000
_cell.length_c   1.000
_cell.angle_alpha   90.00
_cell.angle_beta   90.00
_cell.angle_gamma   90.00
#
_symmetry.space_group_name_H-M   'P 1'
#
loop_
_entity.id
_entity.type
_entity.pdbx_description
1 polymer ?
#
loop_
_entity_poly.entity_id
_entity_poly.type
_entity_poly.pdbx_seq_one_letter_code
_entity_poly.pdbx_strand_id
1 'polypeptide(L)'
;MRSKEYLEEIRMTPGLKRAVLRKLEVSQGTGTVTFHLVTDVSYSPEDVEYARGVSKKYVPSGFSADVRVLKSVPDEAGIRRAVAQILKNRFPGIAAFVDPEDIAVEIDEGGGRFFISVGELERERMTGDGVLDTVSAELARSFCGSWFGEVRFIEKDRGEIVHEAPPEAEYVAAPRFFPIDGYEPIDGAKPSNAIYLADLVKEMTGVTVCGVVSYVEERATKTGKPYFSLSIADATGQLRCSYFSKKATVEKVRSVKQGDSICLTGDNEIFNGALSFRAKQIDFGHAPEGFVPEERPSRPVPAQYRVAFPAPVSDLVQGTLFTGKPLPKEVVDQDFVVFDLETTGLNNSPTMGTMDHIIELGAVKIHGGQIVEKLSTFVACPVRLSEEIIGITGITDDMLVGAPAVGDVLADFYKFSAGCALVGHNVQFDYKFIRYYGEKEGFLFDQKQYDTMVMSQRTLRLSHNRLNDLVDYFGFTFRHHRAFDDAFATAKVFLELARISGKLS
;
A
#
# COMPACT_ATOMS: atom_id res chain seq x y z
N MET A 1 6.94 -50.12 -6.31
CA MET A 1 7.49 -49.00 -7.09
C MET A 1 7.67 -47.81 -6.17
N ARG A 2 8.86 -47.21 -6.07
CA ARG A 2 9.05 -45.96 -5.32
C ARG A 2 8.63 -44.81 -6.22
N SER A 3 7.45 -44.24 -5.99
CA SER A 3 6.87 -43.19 -6.83
C SER A 3 7.75 -41.94 -6.98
N LYS A 4 8.62 -41.68 -5.98
CA LYS A 4 9.52 -40.53 -5.95
C LYS A 4 10.66 -40.62 -6.99
N GLU A 5 11.38 -41.75 -7.04
CA GLU A 5 12.48 -41.99 -7.99
C GLU A 5 11.98 -41.97 -9.45
N TYR A 6 10.80 -42.55 -9.69
CA TYR A 6 10.14 -42.48 -11.00
C TYR A 6 9.79 -41.05 -11.43
N LEU A 7 9.20 -40.25 -10.53
CA LEU A 7 8.82 -38.87 -10.87
C LEU A 7 10.04 -37.96 -11.05
N GLU A 8 11.14 -38.21 -10.36
CA GLU A 8 12.41 -37.50 -10.57
C GLU A 8 12.92 -37.71 -12.01
N GLU A 9 12.88 -38.94 -12.54
CA GLU A 9 13.24 -39.21 -13.95
C GLU A 9 12.23 -38.60 -14.94
N ILE A 10 10.93 -38.74 -14.69
CA ILE A 10 9.88 -38.20 -15.56
C ILE A 10 9.97 -36.68 -15.71
N ARG A 11 10.36 -35.97 -14.65
CA ARG A 11 10.42 -34.50 -14.60
C ARG A 11 11.66 -33.90 -15.27
N MET A 12 12.54 -34.73 -15.84
CA MET A 12 13.74 -34.27 -16.57
C MET A 12 13.41 -33.64 -17.93
N THR A 13 12.20 -33.85 -18.46
CA THR A 13 11.77 -33.23 -19.72
C THR A 13 10.95 -31.96 -19.49
N PRO A 14 11.15 -30.87 -20.27
CA PRO A 14 10.49 -29.59 -20.04
C PRO A 14 8.96 -29.64 -19.94
N GLY A 15 8.28 -30.47 -20.74
CA GLY A 15 6.82 -30.58 -20.73
C GLY A 15 6.25 -31.35 -19.54
N LEU A 16 7.08 -32.07 -18.79
CA LEU A 16 6.69 -32.88 -17.63
C LEU A 16 7.40 -32.46 -16.34
N LYS A 17 8.10 -31.32 -16.32
CA LYS A 17 8.87 -30.83 -15.16
C LYS A 17 8.07 -30.72 -13.85
N ARG A 18 6.74 -30.55 -13.94
CA ARG A 18 5.81 -30.51 -12.80
C ARG A 18 4.82 -31.67 -12.79
N ALA A 19 5.07 -32.71 -13.57
CA ALA A 19 4.15 -33.84 -13.70
C ALA A 19 3.99 -34.60 -12.37
N VAL A 20 2.79 -35.09 -12.11
CA VAL A 20 2.46 -35.98 -10.98
C VAL A 20 1.88 -37.29 -11.51
N LEU A 21 2.18 -38.40 -10.84
CA LEU A 21 1.60 -39.71 -11.18
C LEU A 21 0.28 -39.87 -10.43
N ARG A 22 -0.84 -39.92 -11.16
CA ARG A 22 -2.19 -39.99 -10.60
C ARG A 22 -2.62 -41.43 -10.29
N LYS A 23 -2.40 -42.34 -11.23
CA LYS A 23 -2.72 -43.77 -11.05
C LYS A 23 -1.91 -44.67 -12.00
N LEU A 24 -1.81 -45.94 -11.62
CA LEU A 24 -1.34 -47.03 -12.48
C LEU A 24 -2.52 -47.95 -12.76
N GLU A 25 -2.66 -48.35 -14.01
CA GLU A 25 -3.73 -49.24 -14.45
C GLU A 25 -3.12 -50.47 -15.12
N VAL A 26 -3.47 -51.67 -14.65
CA VAL A 26 -2.90 -52.93 -15.14
C VAL A 26 -3.95 -53.70 -15.90
N SER A 27 -3.73 -53.88 -17.21
CA SER A 27 -4.55 -54.74 -18.05
C SER A 27 -3.98 -56.16 -18.03
N GLN A 28 -4.62 -57.03 -17.26
CA GLN A 28 -4.22 -58.44 -17.07
C GLN A 28 -4.29 -59.26 -18.38
N GLY A 29 -5.21 -58.91 -19.30
CA GLY A 29 -5.38 -59.63 -20.56
C GLY A 29 -4.32 -59.30 -21.62
N THR A 30 -3.75 -58.10 -21.60
CA THR A 30 -2.74 -57.64 -22.58
C THR A 30 -1.34 -57.52 -22.00
N GLY A 31 -1.18 -57.72 -20.68
CA GLY A 31 0.10 -57.53 -20.00
C GLY A 31 0.60 -56.09 -20.09
N THR A 32 -0.29 -55.09 -20.04
CA THR A 32 0.08 -53.67 -20.17
C THR A 32 -0.16 -52.93 -18.86
N VAL A 33 0.82 -52.13 -18.43
CA VAL A 33 0.70 -51.19 -17.31
C VAL A 33 0.67 -49.78 -17.87
N THR A 34 -0.46 -49.09 -17.69
CA THR A 34 -0.65 -47.70 -18.12
C THR A 34 -0.41 -46.74 -16.97
N PHE A 35 0.52 -45.80 -17.15
CA PHE A 35 0.88 -44.74 -16.21
C PHE A 35 0.11 -43.48 -16.56
N HIS A 36 -0.74 -43.02 -15.64
CA HIS A 36 -1.54 -41.82 -15.83
C HIS A 36 -0.84 -40.63 -15.16
N LEU A 37 -0.16 -39.82 -15.97
CA LEU A 37 0.56 -38.61 -15.54
C LEU A 37 -0.34 -37.38 -15.73
N VAL A 38 -0.25 -36.42 -14.81
CA VAL A 38 -0.94 -35.12 -14.93
C VAL A 38 0.09 -34.00 -14.90
N THR A 39 0.03 -33.06 -15.85
CA THR A 39 0.92 -31.88 -15.91
C THR A 39 0.12 -30.61 -16.17
N ASP A 40 0.54 -29.51 -15.58
CA ASP A 40 0.01 -28.16 -15.80
C ASP A 40 0.86 -27.36 -16.82
N VAL A 41 1.87 -28.01 -17.41
CA VAL A 41 2.76 -27.45 -18.44
C VAL A 41 2.35 -27.99 -19.81
N SER A 42 2.45 -27.17 -20.87
CA SER A 42 2.34 -27.67 -22.24
C SER A 42 3.41 -28.73 -22.52
N TYR A 43 3.01 -29.86 -23.10
CA TYR A 43 3.90 -30.97 -23.43
C TYR A 43 3.77 -31.34 -24.91
N SER A 44 4.85 -31.87 -25.47
CA SER A 44 4.92 -32.34 -26.86
C SER A 44 4.73 -33.86 -26.94
N PRO A 45 4.50 -34.42 -28.13
CA PRO A 45 4.53 -35.88 -28.33
C PRO A 45 5.86 -36.52 -27.91
N GLU A 46 6.97 -35.79 -28.00
CA GLU A 46 8.30 -36.25 -27.61
C GLU A 46 8.41 -36.42 -26.09
N ASP A 47 7.77 -35.54 -25.30
CA ASP A 47 7.67 -35.67 -23.85
C ASP A 47 6.92 -36.95 -23.43
N VAL A 48 5.87 -37.32 -24.17
CA VAL A 48 5.08 -38.54 -23.91
C VAL A 48 5.90 -39.79 -24.24
N GLU A 49 6.65 -39.78 -25.34
CA GLU A 49 7.50 -40.91 -25.73
C GLU A 49 8.67 -41.07 -24.76
N TYR A 50 9.26 -39.97 -24.31
CA TYR A 50 10.25 -39.98 -23.24
C TYR A 50 9.70 -40.63 -21.97
N ALA A 51 8.52 -40.20 -21.52
CA ALA A 51 7.86 -40.78 -20.34
C ALA A 51 7.56 -42.27 -20.50
N ARG A 52 7.20 -42.73 -21.71
CA ARG A 52 6.99 -44.16 -22.02
C ARG A 52 8.28 -44.95 -21.88
N GLY A 53 9.39 -44.43 -22.40
CA GLY A 53 10.72 -45.03 -22.26
C GLY A 53 11.15 -45.17 -20.80
N VAL A 54 10.95 -44.13 -19.99
CA VAL A 54 11.22 -44.17 -18.54
C VAL A 54 10.33 -45.21 -17.86
N SER A 55 9.01 -45.18 -18.11
CA SER A 55 8.02 -46.06 -17.46
C SER A 55 8.26 -47.55 -17.72
N LYS A 56 8.86 -47.92 -18.86
CA LYS A 56 9.25 -49.32 -19.17
C LYS A 56 10.25 -49.91 -18.17
N LYS A 57 11.10 -49.10 -17.54
CA LYS A 57 12.05 -49.56 -16.51
C LYS A 57 11.35 -49.98 -15.21
N TYR A 58 10.13 -49.49 -15.01
CA TYR A 58 9.38 -49.63 -13.76
C TYR A 58 8.26 -50.67 -13.84
N VAL A 59 8.18 -51.45 -14.92
CA VAL A 59 7.23 -52.57 -15.08
C VAL A 59 7.93 -53.93 -15.01
N PRO A 60 7.28 -54.99 -14.50
CA PRO A 60 7.87 -56.32 -14.43
C PRO A 60 8.19 -56.93 -15.81
N SER A 61 9.15 -57.85 -15.86
CA SER A 61 9.50 -58.61 -17.06
C SER A 61 8.28 -59.34 -17.64
N GLY A 62 7.99 -59.11 -18.92
CA GLY A 62 6.80 -59.64 -19.61
C GLY A 62 5.62 -58.67 -19.70
N PHE A 63 5.69 -57.51 -19.04
CA PHE A 63 4.71 -56.44 -19.18
C PHE A 63 5.21 -55.33 -20.11
N SER A 64 4.27 -54.71 -20.83
CA SER A 64 4.48 -53.49 -21.62
C SER A 64 4.09 -52.25 -20.80
N ALA A 65 4.75 -51.12 -21.05
CA ALA A 65 4.42 -49.85 -20.43
C ALA A 65 3.71 -48.93 -21.44
N ASP A 66 2.62 -48.33 -20.99
CA ASP A 66 1.91 -47.26 -21.71
C ASP A 66 1.84 -46.01 -20.83
N VAL A 67 1.78 -44.84 -21.43
CA VAL A 67 1.71 -43.57 -20.70
C VAL A 67 0.60 -42.72 -21.28
N ARG A 68 -0.27 -42.26 -20.38
CA ARG A 68 -1.28 -41.26 -20.67
C ARG A 68 -0.94 -40.01 -19.88
N VAL A 69 -0.55 -38.96 -20.59
CA VAL A 69 -0.38 -37.63 -20.03
C VAL A 69 -1.70 -36.88 -20.18
N LEU A 70 -2.24 -36.42 -19.07
CA LEU A 70 -3.41 -35.55 -19.01
C LEU A 70 -2.92 -34.14 -18.69
N LYS A 71 -3.32 -33.15 -19.48
CA LYS A 71 -3.20 -31.74 -19.08
C LYS A 71 -4.17 -31.53 -17.91
N SER A 72 -3.71 -30.99 -16.79
CA SER A 72 -4.59 -30.68 -15.67
C SER A 72 -5.71 -29.76 -16.15
N VAL A 73 -6.96 -30.15 -15.94
CA VAL A 73 -8.09 -29.21 -16.05
C VAL A 73 -7.91 -28.19 -14.93
N PRO A 74 -8.14 -26.89 -15.16
CA PRO A 74 -8.32 -25.95 -14.06
C PRO A 74 -9.58 -26.35 -13.28
N ASP A 75 -9.63 -26.00 -12.01
CA ASP A 75 -10.90 -25.94 -11.32
C ASP A 75 -11.87 -24.97 -12.04
N GLU A 76 -13.16 -25.01 -11.69
CA GLU A 76 -14.17 -24.08 -12.24
C GLU A 76 -13.73 -22.61 -12.12
N ALA A 77 -12.98 -22.28 -11.06
CA ALA A 77 -12.42 -20.95 -10.83
C ALA A 77 -11.37 -20.54 -11.88
N GLY A 78 -10.52 -21.47 -12.32
CA GLY A 78 -9.53 -21.22 -13.36
C GLY A 78 -10.15 -20.97 -14.73
N ILE A 79 -11.19 -21.73 -15.10
CA ILE A 79 -11.93 -21.50 -16.35
C ILE A 79 -12.71 -20.18 -16.28
N ARG A 80 -13.33 -19.88 -15.14
CA ARG A 80 -14.03 -18.61 -14.90
C ARG A 80 -13.12 -17.40 -15.10
N ARG A 81 -11.90 -17.44 -14.54
CA ARG A 81 -10.89 -16.38 -14.75
C ARG A 81 -10.47 -16.26 -16.22
N ALA A 82 -10.32 -17.39 -16.91
CA ALA A 82 -9.97 -17.37 -18.34
C ALA A 82 -11.09 -16.75 -19.19
N VAL A 83 -12.35 -17.10 -18.95
CA VAL A 83 -13.51 -16.48 -19.60
C VAL A 83 -13.52 -14.96 -19.36
N ALA A 84 -13.38 -14.52 -18.11
CA ALA A 84 -13.33 -13.09 -17.77
C ALA A 84 -12.20 -12.36 -18.49
N GLN A 85 -11.01 -12.97 -18.57
CA GLN A 85 -9.85 -12.37 -19.25
C GLN A 85 -10.04 -12.30 -20.78
N ILE A 86 -10.64 -13.32 -21.39
CA ILE A 86 -10.96 -13.31 -22.83
C ILE A 86 -11.96 -12.20 -23.13
N LEU A 87 -13.02 -12.06 -22.32
CA LEU A 87 -13.98 -10.97 -22.44
C LEU A 87 -13.29 -9.60 -22.32
N LYS A 88 -12.44 -9.41 -21.32
CA LYS A 88 -11.72 -8.13 -21.13
C LYS A 88 -10.81 -7.78 -22.32
N ASN A 89 -10.15 -8.76 -22.90
CA ASN A 89 -9.19 -8.55 -23.98
C ASN A 89 -9.86 -8.37 -25.36
N ARG A 90 -10.94 -9.10 -25.62
CA ARG A 90 -11.56 -9.19 -26.95
C ARG A 90 -12.87 -8.42 -27.05
N PHE A 91 -13.56 -8.23 -25.93
CA PHE A 91 -14.87 -7.62 -25.84
C PHE A 91 -14.96 -6.66 -24.64
N PRO A 92 -14.12 -5.61 -24.57
CA PRO A 92 -14.05 -4.71 -23.41
C PRO A 92 -15.39 -4.03 -23.11
N GLY A 93 -16.18 -3.72 -24.13
CA GLY A 93 -17.53 -3.17 -23.96
C GLY A 93 -18.52 -4.13 -23.29
N ILE A 94 -18.28 -5.45 -23.38
CA ILE A 94 -19.04 -6.50 -22.70
C ILE A 94 -18.49 -6.75 -21.31
N ALA A 95 -17.16 -6.82 -21.18
CA ALA A 95 -16.50 -7.01 -19.89
C ALA A 95 -16.82 -5.92 -18.86
N ALA A 96 -17.17 -4.71 -19.32
CA ALA A 96 -17.56 -3.61 -18.45
C ALA A 96 -18.85 -3.86 -17.63
N PHE A 97 -19.67 -4.85 -18.00
CA PHE A 97 -20.93 -5.15 -17.32
C PHE A 97 -21.06 -6.62 -16.88
N VAL A 98 -19.97 -7.39 -16.98
CA VAL A 98 -19.91 -8.80 -16.57
C VAL A 98 -18.90 -8.91 -15.43
N ASP A 99 -19.39 -9.12 -14.22
CA ASP A 99 -18.57 -9.37 -13.04
C ASP A 99 -18.13 -10.84 -13.00
N PRO A 100 -17.06 -11.17 -12.27
CA PRO A 100 -16.61 -12.56 -12.11
C PRO A 100 -17.69 -13.50 -11.55
N GLU A 101 -18.68 -12.97 -10.81
CA GLU A 101 -19.79 -13.74 -10.24
C GLU A 101 -20.85 -14.11 -11.29
N ASP A 102 -20.96 -13.33 -12.37
CA ASP A 102 -21.90 -13.59 -13.47
C ASP A 102 -21.47 -14.74 -14.38
N ILE A 103 -20.22 -15.19 -14.23
CA ILE A 103 -19.62 -16.26 -15.00
C ILE A 103 -19.69 -17.54 -14.19
N ALA A 104 -20.53 -18.48 -14.61
CA ALA A 104 -20.59 -19.83 -14.05
C ALA A 104 -19.91 -20.82 -15.00
N VAL A 105 -19.35 -21.90 -14.46
CA VAL A 105 -18.69 -22.95 -15.23
C VAL A 105 -19.13 -24.31 -14.70
N GLU A 106 -19.48 -25.21 -15.61
CA GLU A 106 -19.73 -26.63 -15.33
C GLU A 106 -18.69 -27.45 -16.10
N ILE A 107 -17.97 -28.34 -15.43
CA ILE A 107 -16.93 -29.17 -16.06
C ILE A 107 -17.44 -30.61 -16.19
N ASP A 108 -17.20 -31.24 -17.34
CA ASP A 108 -17.51 -32.64 -17.60
C ASP A 108 -16.28 -33.44 -18.04
N GLU A 109 -16.41 -34.76 -18.23
CA GLU A 109 -15.29 -35.65 -18.59
C GLU A 109 -14.69 -35.35 -19.99
N GLY A 110 -15.34 -34.50 -20.81
CA GLY A 110 -14.94 -34.17 -22.17
C GLY A 110 -14.70 -32.67 -22.43
N GLY A 111 -14.73 -31.82 -21.41
CA GLY A 111 -14.61 -30.37 -21.51
C GLY A 111 -15.48 -29.65 -20.47
N GLY A 112 -16.35 -28.74 -20.93
CA GLY A 112 -17.29 -28.07 -20.04
C GLY A 112 -18.14 -26.99 -20.68
N ARG A 113 -19.07 -26.45 -19.89
CA ARG A 113 -19.93 -25.33 -20.26
C ARG A 113 -19.58 -24.11 -19.42
N PHE A 114 -19.69 -22.93 -20.03
CA PHE A 114 -19.63 -21.67 -19.31
C PHE A 114 -20.90 -20.87 -19.58
N PHE A 115 -21.36 -20.16 -18.56
CA PHE A 115 -22.55 -19.33 -18.61
C PHE A 115 -22.16 -17.90 -18.31
N ILE A 116 -22.61 -16.96 -19.14
CA ILE A 116 -22.40 -15.53 -18.91
C ILE A 116 -23.78 -14.91 -18.64
N SER A 117 -23.95 -14.35 -17.43
CA SER A 117 -25.20 -13.72 -17.02
C SER A 117 -25.16 -12.21 -17.31
N VAL A 118 -26.10 -11.71 -18.10
CA VAL A 118 -26.18 -10.30 -18.51
C VAL A 118 -27.60 -9.76 -18.36
N GLY A 119 -27.74 -8.43 -18.35
CA GLY A 119 -29.04 -7.78 -18.40
C GLY A 119 -29.75 -7.96 -19.74
N GLU A 120 -31.05 -7.71 -19.76
CA GLU A 120 -31.88 -7.77 -20.98
C GLU A 120 -31.44 -6.77 -22.07
N LEU A 121 -30.85 -5.65 -21.69
CA LEU A 121 -30.45 -4.59 -22.62
C LEU A 121 -29.18 -4.94 -23.40
N GLU A 122 -28.41 -5.91 -22.91
CA GLU A 122 -27.17 -6.38 -23.49
C GLU A 122 -27.38 -7.60 -24.41
N ARG A 123 -28.63 -8.05 -24.56
CA ARG A 123 -29.05 -9.20 -25.38
C ARG A 123 -28.51 -9.14 -26.80
N GLU A 124 -28.77 -8.06 -27.53
CA GLU A 124 -28.36 -7.94 -28.92
C GLU A 124 -26.83 -8.03 -29.08
N ARG A 125 -26.07 -7.42 -28.17
CA ARG A 125 -24.59 -7.45 -28.18
C ARG A 125 -24.04 -8.84 -27.89
N MET A 126 -24.60 -9.52 -26.90
CA MET A 126 -24.16 -10.88 -26.55
C MET A 126 -24.49 -11.91 -27.63
N THR A 127 -25.60 -11.74 -28.35
CA THR A 127 -26.01 -12.68 -29.41
C THR A 127 -25.50 -12.34 -30.80
N GLY A 128 -25.17 -11.08 -31.08
CA GLY A 128 -24.78 -10.62 -32.43
C GLY A 128 -23.28 -10.70 -32.73
N ASP A 129 -22.41 -10.64 -31.71
CA ASP A 129 -20.97 -10.40 -31.91
C ASP A 129 -20.11 -11.69 -31.89
N GLY A 130 -20.71 -12.88 -31.93
CA GLY A 130 -19.97 -14.16 -31.93
C GLY A 130 -19.12 -14.38 -30.67
N VAL A 131 -19.53 -13.78 -29.56
CA VAL A 131 -18.79 -13.73 -28.28
C VAL A 131 -18.57 -15.12 -27.73
N LEU A 132 -19.64 -15.92 -27.63
CA LEU A 132 -19.57 -17.28 -27.09
C LEU A 132 -18.67 -18.18 -27.94
N ASP A 133 -18.78 -18.11 -29.26
CA ASP A 133 -17.96 -18.90 -30.18
C ASP A 133 -16.46 -18.54 -30.03
N THR A 134 -16.17 -17.25 -29.87
CA THR A 134 -14.79 -16.77 -29.67
C THR A 134 -14.23 -17.25 -28.33
N VAL A 135 -15.00 -17.14 -27.25
CA VAL A 135 -14.60 -17.62 -25.93
C VAL A 135 -14.40 -19.15 -25.95
N SER A 136 -15.35 -19.90 -26.51
CA SER A 136 -15.24 -21.35 -26.69
C SER A 136 -13.97 -21.75 -27.47
N ALA A 137 -13.67 -21.06 -28.57
CA ALA A 137 -12.48 -21.36 -29.37
C ALA A 137 -11.16 -21.06 -28.64
N GLU A 138 -11.10 -19.98 -27.86
CA GLU A 138 -9.91 -19.62 -27.07
C GLU A 138 -9.72 -20.50 -25.83
N LEU A 139 -10.82 -20.91 -25.19
CA LEU A 139 -10.79 -21.93 -24.16
C LEU A 139 -10.30 -23.26 -24.72
N ALA A 140 -10.77 -23.70 -25.89
CA ALA A 140 -10.32 -24.94 -26.53
C ALA A 140 -8.83 -24.92 -26.95
N ARG A 141 -8.25 -23.73 -27.20
CA ARG A 141 -6.80 -23.58 -27.42
C ARG A 141 -5.99 -23.70 -26.13
N SER A 142 -6.56 -23.24 -25.03
CA SER A 142 -5.88 -23.13 -23.74
C SER A 142 -6.08 -24.38 -22.87
N PHE A 143 -7.22 -25.04 -23.00
CA PHE A 143 -7.70 -26.14 -22.15
C PHE A 143 -8.19 -27.32 -23.00
N CYS A 144 -7.96 -28.53 -22.51
CA CYS A 144 -8.41 -29.76 -23.18
C CYS A 144 -9.93 -29.93 -23.04
N GLY A 145 -10.55 -30.49 -24.08
CA GLY A 145 -11.99 -30.74 -24.14
C GLY A 145 -12.75 -29.73 -24.99
N SER A 146 -14.05 -29.98 -25.18
CA SER A 146 -14.94 -29.09 -25.92
C SER A 146 -15.62 -28.11 -24.97
N TRP A 147 -15.62 -26.83 -25.34
CA TRP A 147 -16.19 -25.77 -24.51
C TRP A 147 -17.39 -25.14 -25.18
N PHE A 148 -18.50 -25.03 -24.46
CA PHE A 148 -19.73 -24.44 -24.99
C PHE A 148 -20.21 -23.30 -24.10
N GLY A 149 -20.46 -22.15 -24.72
CA GLY A 149 -20.96 -20.97 -24.05
C GLY A 149 -22.48 -20.86 -24.12
N GLU A 150 -23.11 -20.46 -23.03
CA GLU A 150 -24.52 -20.09 -22.98
C GLU A 150 -24.68 -18.71 -22.32
N VAL A 151 -25.64 -17.92 -22.81
CA VAL A 151 -25.98 -16.62 -22.20
C VAL A 151 -27.23 -16.78 -21.36
N ARG A 152 -27.20 -16.25 -20.13
CA ARG A 152 -28.37 -16.16 -19.26
C ARG A 152 -28.77 -14.70 -19.13
N PHE A 153 -30.04 -14.40 -19.35
CA PHE A 153 -30.58 -13.05 -19.18
C PHE A 153 -31.18 -12.95 -17.79
N ILE A 154 -30.64 -12.05 -16.97
CA ILE A 154 -31.05 -11.84 -15.59
C ILE A 154 -31.44 -10.39 -15.36
N GLU A 155 -32.31 -10.16 -14.38
CA GLU A 155 -32.63 -8.81 -13.92
C GLU A 155 -31.46 -8.33 -13.04
N LYS A 156 -30.64 -7.43 -13.60
CA LYS A 156 -29.48 -6.84 -12.92
C LYS A 156 -29.85 -5.48 -12.38
N ASP A 157 -29.66 -5.28 -11.08
CA ASP A 157 -29.73 -3.94 -10.49
C ASP A 157 -28.54 -3.14 -11.02
N ARG A 158 -28.81 -2.04 -11.75
CA ARG A 158 -27.74 -1.26 -12.35
C ARG A 158 -27.02 -0.51 -11.24
N GLY A 159 -25.87 -1.03 -10.82
CA GLY A 159 -24.86 -0.21 -10.16
C GLY A 159 -24.63 1.06 -10.98
N GLU A 160 -24.55 2.21 -10.31
CA GLU A 160 -24.37 3.51 -10.95
C GLU A 160 -23.24 3.44 -11.99
N ILE A 161 -23.49 4.03 -13.18
CA ILE A 161 -22.47 4.18 -14.20
C ILE A 161 -21.31 4.94 -13.54
N VAL A 162 -20.20 4.25 -13.29
CA VAL A 162 -18.96 4.88 -12.85
C VAL A 162 -18.48 5.71 -14.03
N HIS A 163 -18.85 6.98 -14.05
CA HIS A 163 -18.09 7.97 -14.79
C HIS A 163 -16.67 7.88 -14.22
N GLU A 164 -15.70 7.49 -15.04
CA GLU A 164 -14.29 7.75 -14.74
C GLU A 164 -14.20 9.25 -14.50
N ALA A 165 -14.15 9.64 -13.22
CA ALA A 165 -13.96 11.04 -12.86
C ALA A 165 -12.69 11.49 -13.58
N PRO A 166 -12.69 12.66 -14.23
CA PRO A 166 -11.44 13.20 -14.76
C PRO A 166 -10.40 13.16 -13.63
N PRO A 167 -9.14 12.81 -13.93
CA PRO A 167 -8.11 12.76 -12.90
C PRO A 167 -8.18 14.06 -12.11
N GLU A 168 -8.32 13.95 -10.78
CA GLU A 168 -8.33 15.12 -9.90
C GLU A 168 -7.16 16.00 -10.31
N ALA A 169 -7.45 17.27 -10.63
CA ALA A 169 -6.44 18.21 -11.01
C ALA A 169 -5.30 18.13 -9.99
N GLU A 170 -4.08 17.92 -10.49
CA GLU A 170 -2.89 17.80 -9.65
C GLU A 170 -2.89 18.96 -8.66
N TYR A 171 -3.04 18.65 -7.37
CA TYR A 171 -3.16 19.67 -6.34
C TYR A 171 -1.81 20.35 -6.17
N VAL A 172 -1.57 21.42 -6.94
CA VAL A 172 -0.39 22.26 -6.78
C VAL A 172 -0.73 23.35 -5.77
N ALA A 173 -0.43 23.10 -4.50
CA ALA A 173 -0.51 24.15 -3.49
C ALA A 173 0.37 25.32 -3.91
N ALA A 174 -0.20 26.53 -3.99
CA ALA A 174 0.56 27.73 -4.25
C ALA A 174 1.54 27.96 -3.08
N PRO A 175 2.83 28.25 -3.36
CA PRO A 175 3.77 28.58 -2.30
C PRO A 175 3.33 29.87 -1.61
N ARG A 176 3.38 29.87 -0.28
CA ARG A 176 3.08 31.05 0.53
C ARG A 176 4.33 31.89 0.70
N PHE A 177 4.13 33.18 0.89
CA PHE A 177 5.20 34.15 1.08
C PHE A 177 4.87 35.05 2.25
N PHE A 178 5.91 35.58 2.89
CA PHE A 178 5.79 36.59 3.93
C PHE A 178 6.71 37.77 3.64
N PRO A 179 6.33 39.00 4.06
CA PRO A 179 7.14 40.18 3.83
C PRO A 179 8.45 40.13 4.62
N ILE A 180 9.49 40.75 4.09
CA ILE A 180 10.78 40.91 4.77
C ILE A 180 10.88 42.34 5.32
N ASP A 181 11.31 42.46 6.58
CA ASP A 181 11.60 43.73 7.25
C ASP A 181 13.06 43.78 7.73
N GLY A 182 13.51 44.97 8.16
CA GLY A 182 14.86 45.17 8.71
C GLY A 182 15.99 44.87 7.72
N TYR A 183 15.78 45.15 6.43
CA TYR A 183 16.75 44.85 5.38
C TYR A 183 18.05 45.64 5.56
N GLU A 184 19.20 44.93 5.64
CA GLU A 184 20.53 45.54 5.55
C GLU A 184 21.39 44.83 4.50
N PRO A 185 22.02 45.55 3.55
CA PRO A 185 22.67 44.94 2.41
C PRO A 185 24.07 44.37 2.72
N ILE A 186 24.27 43.11 2.34
CA ILE A 186 25.59 42.50 2.12
C ILE A 186 25.86 42.43 0.61
N ASP A 187 25.02 41.74 -0.15
CA ASP A 187 25.08 41.62 -1.62
C ASP A 187 24.14 42.58 -2.36
N GLY A 188 23.12 43.13 -1.68
CA GLY A 188 22.24 44.15 -2.28
C GLY A 188 21.05 43.59 -3.08
N ALA A 189 20.53 42.40 -2.77
CA ALA A 189 19.42 41.79 -3.50
C ALA A 189 18.08 42.53 -3.32
N LYS A 190 17.86 43.09 -2.12
CA LYS A 190 16.66 43.82 -1.70
C LYS A 190 15.32 43.09 -2.02
N PRO A 191 15.15 41.84 -1.56
CA PRO A 191 13.89 41.12 -1.73
C PRO A 191 12.80 41.74 -0.84
N SER A 192 11.55 41.76 -1.33
CA SER A 192 10.39 42.24 -0.58
C SER A 192 9.68 41.14 0.22
N ASN A 193 9.78 39.89 -0.25
CA ASN A 193 9.13 38.73 0.37
C ASN A 193 10.07 37.53 0.40
N ALA A 194 9.87 36.66 1.37
CA ALA A 194 10.48 35.34 1.47
C ALA A 194 9.41 34.25 1.33
N ILE A 195 9.78 33.12 0.74
CA ILE A 195 8.98 31.89 0.79
C ILE A 195 9.15 31.23 2.16
N TYR A 196 8.09 30.62 2.70
CA TYR A 196 8.20 29.77 3.88
C TYR A 196 9.08 28.55 3.59
N LEU A 197 9.92 28.17 4.55
CA LEU A 197 10.83 27.03 4.36
C LEU A 197 10.06 25.72 4.11
N ALA A 198 8.89 25.53 4.74
CA ALA A 198 8.02 24.37 4.52
C ALA A 198 7.39 24.31 3.11
N ASP A 199 7.42 25.41 2.35
CA ASP A 199 6.81 25.50 1.01
C ASP A 199 7.83 25.29 -0.11
N LEU A 200 9.11 25.05 0.23
CA LEU A 200 10.18 24.63 -0.69
C LEU A 200 10.09 23.13 -1.04
N VAL A 201 8.95 22.71 -1.59
CA VAL A 201 8.65 21.29 -1.87
C VAL A 201 9.11 20.81 -3.25
N LYS A 202 9.46 21.73 -4.15
CA LYS A 202 9.90 21.46 -5.52
C LYS A 202 11.10 22.33 -5.87
N GLU A 203 11.85 21.98 -6.92
CA GLU A 203 12.94 22.81 -7.41
C GLU A 203 12.41 24.19 -7.84
N MET A 204 12.98 25.24 -7.27
CA MET A 204 12.67 26.63 -7.58
C MET A 204 13.97 27.39 -7.79
N THR A 205 13.94 28.31 -8.75
CA THR A 205 15.10 29.14 -9.09
C THR A 205 14.80 30.60 -8.77
N GLY A 206 15.78 31.30 -8.21
CA GLY A 206 15.67 32.74 -7.90
C GLY A 206 14.67 33.08 -6.80
N VAL A 207 14.39 32.16 -5.88
CA VAL A 207 13.53 32.40 -4.72
C VAL A 207 14.32 32.95 -3.55
N THR A 208 13.65 33.68 -2.67
CA THR A 208 14.23 34.21 -1.43
C THR A 208 13.70 33.45 -0.24
N VAL A 209 14.59 33.00 0.65
CA VAL A 209 14.25 32.47 1.98
C VAL A 209 14.73 33.42 3.05
N CYS A 210 14.06 33.46 4.19
CA CYS A 210 14.44 34.28 5.34
C CYS A 210 14.33 33.46 6.63
N GLY A 211 15.30 33.58 7.53
CA GLY A 211 15.28 32.86 8.80
C GLY A 211 16.47 33.16 9.69
N VAL A 212 16.40 32.65 10.92
CA VAL A 212 17.43 32.78 11.94
C VAL A 212 18.53 31.74 11.70
N VAL A 213 19.78 32.19 11.67
CA VAL A 213 20.96 31.33 11.51
C VAL A 213 21.11 30.43 12.72
N SER A 214 20.97 29.13 12.53
CA SER A 214 21.24 28.11 13.54
C SER A 214 22.65 27.51 13.42
N TYR A 215 23.29 27.64 12.26
CA TYR A 215 24.65 27.18 12.02
C TYR A 215 25.33 28.00 10.92
N VAL A 216 26.62 28.30 11.09
CA VAL A 216 27.46 28.95 10.08
C VAL A 216 28.89 28.45 10.20
N GLU A 217 29.49 28.08 9.07
CA GLU A 217 30.90 27.68 8.98
C GLU A 217 31.51 28.15 7.65
N GLU A 218 32.67 28.81 7.72
CA GLU A 218 33.49 29.10 6.53
C GLU A 218 34.29 27.86 6.14
N ARG A 219 34.22 27.49 4.87
CA ARG A 219 34.93 26.37 4.26
C ARG A 219 35.66 26.81 3.00
N ALA A 220 36.60 26.00 2.55
CA ALA A 220 37.32 26.24 1.29
C ALA A 220 36.96 25.17 0.25
N THR A 221 36.80 25.59 -1.00
CA THR A 221 36.72 24.66 -2.14
C THR A 221 38.08 23.96 -2.35
N LYS A 222 38.11 22.93 -3.20
CA LYS A 222 39.38 22.30 -3.65
C LYS A 222 40.37 23.31 -4.27
N THR A 223 39.86 24.42 -4.80
CA THR A 223 40.64 25.53 -5.39
C THR A 223 40.99 26.64 -4.41
N GLY A 224 40.69 26.46 -3.11
CA GLY A 224 40.98 27.43 -2.05
C GLY A 224 40.01 28.62 -1.97
N LYS A 225 38.92 28.63 -2.75
CA LYS A 225 37.94 29.71 -2.72
C LYS A 225 37.04 29.56 -1.48
N PRO A 226 36.84 30.61 -0.66
CA PRO A 226 35.99 30.54 0.52
C PRO A 226 34.50 30.45 0.14
N TYR A 227 33.77 29.60 0.84
CA TYR A 227 32.31 29.48 0.80
C TYR A 227 31.77 29.25 2.21
N PHE A 228 30.51 29.59 2.43
CA PHE A 228 29.86 29.48 3.73
C PHE A 228 28.81 28.36 3.68
N SER A 229 28.89 27.43 4.63
CA SER A 229 27.84 26.45 4.91
C SER A 229 26.98 27.01 6.03
N LEU A 230 25.70 27.21 5.75
CA LEU A 230 24.74 27.86 6.65
C LEU A 230 23.59 26.90 6.94
N SER A 231 22.95 27.03 8.11
CA SER A 231 21.60 26.53 8.32
C SER A 231 20.76 27.66 8.89
N ILE A 232 19.59 27.89 8.31
CA ILE A 232 18.61 28.86 8.79
C ILE A 232 17.34 28.13 9.22
N ALA A 233 16.62 28.70 10.16
CA ALA A 233 15.29 28.23 10.57
C ALA A 233 14.30 29.39 10.53
N ASP A 234 13.10 29.12 10.03
CA ASP A 234 11.93 29.95 10.24
C ASP A 234 10.95 29.22 11.17
N ALA A 235 9.75 29.74 11.32
CA ALA A 235 8.75 29.09 12.17
C ALA A 235 8.12 27.82 11.56
N THR A 236 8.43 27.51 10.30
CA THR A 236 7.88 26.37 9.54
C THR A 236 8.89 25.25 9.31
N GLY A 237 10.20 25.52 9.41
CA GLY A 237 11.21 24.49 9.23
C GLY A 237 12.65 24.99 9.35
N GLN A 238 13.57 24.14 8.92
CA GLN A 238 15.01 24.41 8.88
C GLN A 238 15.56 24.05 7.51
N LEU A 239 16.48 24.87 6.99
CA LEU A 239 17.06 24.73 5.67
C LEU A 239 18.58 24.84 5.71
N ARG A 240 19.27 23.87 5.11
CA ARG A 240 20.72 23.94 4.89
C ARG A 240 21.00 24.70 3.59
N CYS A 241 21.91 25.65 3.69
CA CYS A 241 22.27 26.55 2.60
C CYS A 241 23.77 26.56 2.35
N SER A 242 24.17 26.78 1.09
CA SER A 242 25.54 27.05 0.70
C SER A 242 25.63 28.40 -0.02
N TYR A 243 26.61 29.22 0.36
CA TYR A 243 26.86 30.52 -0.25
C TYR A 243 28.32 30.64 -0.69
N PHE A 244 28.54 30.84 -1.99
CA PHE A 244 29.89 31.02 -2.54
C PHE A 244 30.25 32.49 -2.54
N SER A 245 31.15 32.86 -1.64
CA SER A 245 31.50 34.27 -1.41
C SER A 245 32.12 34.97 -2.62
N LYS A 246 31.87 36.28 -2.69
CA LYS A 246 32.48 37.20 -3.66
C LYS A 246 33.56 38.00 -2.94
N LYS A 247 34.63 38.39 -3.67
CA LYS A 247 35.73 39.19 -3.08
C LYS A 247 35.23 40.47 -2.39
N ALA A 248 34.18 41.10 -2.94
CA ALA A 248 33.62 42.34 -2.42
C ALA A 248 32.82 42.16 -1.11
N THR A 249 32.32 40.96 -0.81
CA THR A 249 31.35 40.72 0.27
C THR A 249 31.84 39.74 1.34
N VAL A 250 32.95 39.02 1.10
CA VAL A 250 33.45 37.97 2.02
C VAL A 250 33.64 38.45 3.47
N GLU A 251 34.22 39.63 3.70
CA GLU A 251 34.44 40.14 5.07
C GLU A 251 33.12 40.49 5.78
N LYS A 252 32.11 40.95 5.03
CA LYS A 252 30.77 41.20 5.58
C LYS A 252 30.06 39.90 5.91
N VAL A 253 30.24 38.85 5.10
CA VAL A 253 29.62 37.54 5.37
C VAL A 253 30.25 36.88 6.60
N ARG A 254 31.54 37.11 6.87
CA ARG A 254 32.19 36.65 8.10
C ARG A 254 31.62 37.24 9.39
N SER A 255 30.90 38.37 9.30
CA SER A 255 30.24 38.94 10.48
C SER A 255 28.91 38.27 10.82
N VAL A 256 28.36 37.43 9.92
CA VAL A 256 27.14 36.65 10.17
C VAL A 256 27.42 35.57 11.22
N LYS A 257 26.57 35.52 12.25
CA LYS A 257 26.70 34.62 13.40
C LYS A 257 25.41 33.86 13.65
N GLN A 258 25.52 32.81 14.44
CA GLN A 258 24.34 32.12 14.97
C GLN A 258 23.47 33.10 15.76
N GLY A 259 22.16 33.07 15.50
CA GLY A 259 21.18 34.01 16.06
C GLY A 259 20.85 35.20 15.15
N ASP A 260 21.68 35.50 14.15
CA ASP A 260 21.35 36.56 13.19
C ASP A 260 20.20 36.12 12.27
N SER A 261 19.37 37.06 11.83
CA SER A 261 18.35 36.81 10.81
C SER A 261 18.85 37.28 9.45
N ILE A 262 18.83 36.37 8.47
CA ILE A 262 19.34 36.63 7.12
C ILE A 262 18.32 36.24 6.05
N CYS A 263 18.44 36.90 4.90
CA CYS A 263 17.73 36.58 3.68
C CYS A 263 18.71 36.01 2.65
N LEU A 264 18.35 34.89 2.03
CA LEU A 264 19.14 34.24 1.00
C LEU A 264 18.32 34.16 -0.28
N THR A 265 18.83 34.74 -1.36
CA THR A 265 18.21 34.61 -2.70
C THR A 265 19.02 33.64 -3.53
N GLY A 266 18.37 32.63 -4.10
CA GLY A 266 19.07 31.53 -4.75
C GLY A 266 18.14 30.49 -5.33
N ASP A 267 18.68 29.29 -5.50
CA ASP A 267 17.96 28.16 -6.06
C ASP A 267 17.96 27.02 -5.04
N ASN A 268 16.88 26.25 -4.96
CA ASN A 268 16.85 25.01 -4.20
C ASN A 268 16.91 23.80 -5.14
N GLU A 269 17.67 22.80 -4.73
CA GLU A 269 17.84 21.53 -5.42
C GLU A 269 17.66 20.39 -4.41
N ILE A 270 17.19 19.23 -4.86
CA ILE A 270 17.14 18.03 -4.03
C ILE A 270 18.47 17.28 -4.20
N PHE A 271 19.32 17.27 -3.19
CA PHE A 271 20.62 16.60 -3.21
C PHE A 271 20.66 15.47 -2.17
N ASN A 272 20.92 14.23 -2.61
CA ASN A 272 20.89 13.03 -1.76
C ASN A 272 19.58 12.87 -0.96
N GLY A 273 18.44 13.20 -1.56
CA GLY A 273 17.12 13.10 -0.90
C GLY A 273 16.83 14.21 0.13
N ALA A 274 17.74 15.15 0.34
CA ALA A 274 17.54 16.31 1.21
C ALA A 274 17.49 17.60 0.39
N LEU A 275 16.63 18.52 0.81
CA LEU A 275 16.55 19.86 0.25
C LEU A 275 17.84 20.63 0.57
N SER A 276 18.54 21.07 -0.47
CA SER A 276 19.74 21.90 -0.37
C SER A 276 19.50 23.22 -1.08
N PHE A 277 19.88 24.33 -0.46
CA PHE A 277 19.72 25.66 -1.02
C PHE A 277 21.07 26.26 -1.43
N ARG A 278 21.19 26.66 -2.69
CA ARG A 278 22.37 27.36 -3.20
C ARG A 278 22.07 28.85 -3.28
N ALA A 279 22.54 29.60 -2.29
CA ALA A 279 22.40 31.05 -2.24
C ALA A 279 23.34 31.72 -3.26
N LYS A 280 22.76 32.59 -4.09
CA LYS A 280 23.46 33.50 -5.01
C LYS A 280 23.73 34.86 -4.37
N GLN A 281 22.86 35.26 -3.46
CA GLN A 281 22.94 36.49 -2.69
C GLN A 281 22.56 36.24 -1.23
N ILE A 282 23.21 36.95 -0.33
CA ILE A 282 22.93 37.00 1.11
C ILE A 282 22.79 38.46 1.53
N ASP A 283 21.83 38.76 2.40
CA ASP A 283 21.59 40.06 3.03
C ASP A 283 21.01 39.84 4.43
N PHE A 284 21.02 40.85 5.30
CA PHE A 284 20.25 40.80 6.56
C PHE A 284 18.79 41.13 6.31
N GLY A 285 17.92 40.53 7.10
CA GLY A 285 16.48 40.79 7.10
C GLY A 285 15.74 39.76 7.95
N HIS A 286 14.56 40.11 8.41
CA HIS A 286 13.75 39.28 9.30
C HIS A 286 12.27 39.32 8.93
N ALA A 287 11.50 38.37 9.45
CA ALA A 287 10.04 38.48 9.42
C ALA A 287 9.58 39.67 10.29
N PRO A 288 8.43 40.31 10.00
CA PRO A 288 7.95 41.46 10.77
C PRO A 288 7.83 41.16 12.27
N GLU A 289 7.93 42.19 13.11
CA GLU A 289 7.68 42.02 14.54
C GLU A 289 6.26 41.50 14.80
N GLY A 290 6.12 40.53 15.71
CA GLY A 290 4.84 39.91 16.02
C GLY A 290 4.27 39.03 14.90
N PHE A 291 5.06 38.69 13.88
CA PHE A 291 4.63 37.85 12.77
C PHE A 291 4.19 36.46 13.26
N VAL A 292 2.95 36.10 12.95
CA VAL A 292 2.42 34.76 13.11
C VAL A 292 2.42 34.11 11.73
N PRO A 293 3.12 32.96 11.55
CA PRO A 293 3.11 32.23 10.30
C PRO A 293 1.69 31.87 9.89
N GLU A 294 1.40 32.05 8.61
CA GLU A 294 0.19 31.49 8.04
C GLU A 294 0.21 29.97 8.23
N GLU A 295 -0.90 29.38 8.67
CA GLU A 295 -1.05 27.92 8.69
C GLU A 295 -1.34 27.42 7.28
N ARG A 296 -0.85 26.23 6.94
CA ARG A 296 -1.14 25.64 5.63
C ARG A 296 -2.51 24.96 5.73
N PRO A 297 -3.48 25.26 4.86
CA PRO A 297 -4.72 24.51 4.87
C PRO A 297 -4.45 23.07 4.40
N SER A 298 -5.10 22.10 5.06
CA SER A 298 -5.16 20.72 4.57
C SER A 298 -5.84 20.67 3.21
N ARG A 299 -5.46 19.71 2.37
CA ARG A 299 -6.26 19.32 1.21
C ARG A 299 -7.69 18.98 1.64
N PRO A 300 -8.69 19.25 0.79
CA PRO A 300 -10.04 18.79 1.06
C PRO A 300 -10.06 17.25 1.15
N VAL A 301 -11.00 16.73 1.92
CA VAL A 301 -11.25 15.28 1.99
C VAL A 301 -11.54 14.77 0.56
N PRO A 302 -10.81 13.74 0.08
CA PRO A 302 -11.03 13.21 -1.26
C PRO A 302 -12.49 12.78 -1.50
N ALA A 303 -12.99 13.03 -2.71
CA ALA A 303 -14.38 12.73 -3.06
C ALA A 303 -14.66 11.22 -3.10
N GLN A 304 -13.67 10.40 -3.49
CA GLN A 304 -13.78 8.95 -3.66
C GLN A 304 -12.53 8.23 -3.17
N TYR A 305 -12.68 6.94 -2.85
CA TYR A 305 -11.54 6.05 -2.59
C TYR A 305 -10.92 5.60 -3.92
N ARG A 306 -9.60 5.32 -3.97
CA ARG A 306 -8.90 4.99 -5.22
C ARG A 306 -8.17 3.66 -5.19
N VAL A 307 -7.44 3.37 -4.12
CA VAL A 307 -6.52 2.23 -4.01
C VAL A 307 -6.80 1.35 -2.80
N ALA A 308 -7.37 1.91 -1.74
CA ALA A 308 -7.79 1.20 -0.55
C ALA A 308 -9.28 1.49 -0.30
N PHE A 309 -10.08 0.44 -0.31
CA PHE A 309 -11.54 0.54 -0.20
C PHE A 309 -12.00 0.02 1.15
N PRO A 310 -12.88 0.76 1.87
CA PRO A 310 -13.50 0.24 3.07
C PRO A 310 -14.30 -1.03 2.78
N ALA A 311 -14.21 -1.99 3.68
CA ALA A 311 -15.00 -3.21 3.66
C ALA A 311 -15.75 -3.36 4.99
N PRO A 312 -17.00 -3.83 4.99
CA PRO A 312 -17.71 -4.14 6.23
C PRO A 312 -16.95 -5.16 7.07
N VAL A 313 -17.00 -4.99 8.39
CA VAL A 313 -16.53 -5.99 9.35
C VAL A 313 -17.69 -6.37 10.25
N SER A 314 -18.00 -7.67 10.31
CA SER A 314 -18.87 -8.21 11.35
C SER A 314 -18.06 -9.08 12.27
N ASP A 315 -18.03 -8.75 13.56
CA ASP A 315 -17.48 -9.63 14.57
C ASP A 315 -18.61 -10.33 15.32
N LEU A 316 -18.72 -11.64 15.18
CA LEU A 316 -19.70 -12.45 15.93
C LEU A 316 -19.47 -12.35 17.46
N VAL A 317 -18.26 -11.97 17.90
CA VAL A 317 -17.90 -11.77 19.31
C VAL A 317 -18.37 -10.41 19.85
N GLN A 318 -18.74 -9.44 19.00
CA GLN A 318 -19.33 -8.19 19.50
C GLN A 318 -20.63 -8.44 20.29
N GLY A 319 -21.36 -9.50 19.98
CA GLY A 319 -22.56 -9.91 20.71
C GLY A 319 -22.32 -10.20 22.20
N THR A 320 -21.10 -10.60 22.60
CA THR A 320 -20.74 -10.84 24.00
C THR A 320 -20.09 -9.64 24.70
N LEU A 321 -19.65 -8.61 23.95
CA LEU A 321 -19.14 -7.34 24.52
C LEU A 321 -20.24 -6.54 25.24
N PHE A 322 -21.52 -6.90 25.08
CA PHE A 322 -22.66 -6.30 25.76
C PHE A 322 -22.96 -6.87 27.16
N THR A 323 -22.17 -7.83 27.64
CA THR A 323 -22.37 -8.44 28.97
C THR A 323 -21.69 -7.65 30.11
N GLY A 324 -20.95 -6.58 29.78
CA GLY A 324 -20.26 -5.71 30.72
C GLY A 324 -20.98 -4.38 31.01
N LYS A 325 -20.29 -3.47 31.72
CA LYS A 325 -20.73 -2.08 31.90
C LYS A 325 -20.99 -1.42 30.53
N PRO A 326 -22.00 -0.54 30.42
CA PRO A 326 -22.24 0.17 29.17
C PRO A 326 -21.02 1.01 28.78
N LEU A 327 -20.83 1.20 27.47
CA LEU A 327 -19.82 2.13 26.97
C LEU A 327 -20.16 3.55 27.44
N PRO A 328 -19.15 4.37 27.76
CA PRO A 328 -19.36 5.78 28.08
C PRO A 328 -19.94 6.52 26.87
N LYS A 329 -20.77 7.52 27.13
CA LYS A 329 -21.50 8.26 26.08
C LYS A 329 -20.55 8.87 25.05
N GLU A 330 -19.37 9.31 25.46
CA GLU A 330 -18.34 9.85 24.57
C GLU A 330 -17.85 8.84 23.53
N VAL A 331 -17.92 7.53 23.80
CA VAL A 331 -17.53 6.49 22.83
C VAL A 331 -18.69 6.13 21.90
N VAL A 332 -19.93 6.33 22.33
CA VAL A 332 -21.12 6.02 21.54
C VAL A 332 -21.45 7.17 20.57
N ASP A 333 -21.28 8.41 21.02
CA ASP A 333 -21.66 9.61 20.26
C ASP A 333 -20.57 10.12 19.30
N GLN A 334 -19.36 9.54 19.35
CA GLN A 334 -18.22 9.92 18.53
C GLN A 334 -17.72 8.73 17.70
N ASP A 335 -17.28 8.99 16.48
CA ASP A 335 -16.63 8.00 15.64
C ASP A 335 -15.12 7.97 15.84
N PHE A 336 -14.55 6.77 15.76
CA PHE A 336 -13.13 6.54 15.93
C PHE A 336 -12.59 5.73 14.76
N VAL A 337 -11.36 6.02 14.35
CA VAL A 337 -10.57 5.14 13.50
C VAL A 337 -9.39 4.63 14.31
N VAL A 338 -9.34 3.32 14.49
CA VAL A 338 -8.21 2.64 15.10
C VAL A 338 -7.30 2.17 13.99
N PHE A 339 -6.01 2.46 14.07
CA PHE A 339 -5.06 2.13 13.00
C PHE A 339 -3.73 1.63 13.57
N ASP A 340 -3.02 0.90 12.71
CA ASP A 340 -1.70 0.34 12.96
C ASP A 340 -0.93 0.27 11.62
N LEU A 341 0.40 0.33 11.67
CA LEU A 341 1.25 0.32 10.49
C LEU A 341 2.36 -0.72 10.63
N GLU A 342 2.66 -1.40 9.52
CA GLU A 342 3.95 -2.07 9.38
C GLU A 342 4.91 -1.17 8.61
N THR A 343 6.18 -1.16 9.02
CA THR A 343 7.20 -0.25 8.48
C THR A 343 8.53 -0.97 8.22
N THR A 344 9.42 -0.34 7.47
CA THR A 344 10.78 -0.87 7.21
C THR A 344 11.73 -0.79 8.39
N GLY A 345 11.28 -0.25 9.54
CA GLY A 345 12.09 -0.07 10.72
C GLY A 345 11.48 0.90 11.73
N LEU A 346 12.24 1.23 12.78
CA LEU A 346 11.75 2.04 13.90
C LEU A 346 12.07 3.53 13.79
N ASN A 347 12.71 3.98 12.70
CA ASN A 347 13.09 5.37 12.51
C ASN A 347 11.89 6.24 12.11
N ASN A 348 11.14 6.67 13.13
CA ASN A 348 9.97 7.54 13.01
C ASN A 348 10.28 9.03 13.17
N SER A 349 11.53 9.44 13.01
CA SER A 349 11.96 10.83 13.03
C SER A 349 12.87 11.09 11.84
N PRO A 350 12.63 12.11 11.01
CA PRO A 350 13.46 12.43 9.85
C PRO A 350 14.80 13.09 10.25
N THR A 351 15.54 12.49 11.19
CA THR A 351 16.87 12.94 11.59
C THR A 351 17.79 12.72 10.39
N MET A 352 18.33 13.81 9.82
CA MET A 352 19.09 13.83 8.57
C MET A 352 18.28 13.58 7.28
N GLY A 353 16.96 13.73 7.32
CA GLY A 353 16.11 13.76 6.12
C GLY A 353 15.57 12.39 5.67
N THR A 354 15.85 11.32 6.40
CA THR A 354 15.38 9.97 6.10
C THR A 354 14.51 9.44 7.24
N MET A 355 13.33 8.91 6.90
CA MET A 355 12.40 8.19 7.77
C MET A 355 12.16 6.81 7.16
N ASP A 356 11.87 5.80 7.99
CA ASP A 356 11.49 4.49 7.46
C ASP A 356 10.18 4.54 6.65
N HIS A 357 9.99 3.56 5.77
CA HIS A 357 8.83 3.51 4.87
C HIS A 357 7.68 2.73 5.48
N ILE A 358 6.45 3.20 5.27
CA ILE A 358 5.23 2.41 5.53
C ILE A 358 5.14 1.31 4.47
N ILE A 359 4.84 0.08 4.89
CA ILE A 359 4.70 -1.10 4.00
C ILE A 359 3.34 -1.81 4.13
N GLU A 360 2.61 -1.59 5.21
CA GLU A 360 1.21 -2.00 5.36
C GLU A 360 0.47 -0.93 6.18
N LEU A 361 -0.78 -0.65 5.81
CA LEU A 361 -1.71 0.13 6.60
C LEU A 361 -2.92 -0.74 6.94
N GLY A 362 -3.25 -0.81 8.23
CA GLY A 362 -4.46 -1.46 8.73
C GLY A 362 -5.26 -0.48 9.58
N ALA A 363 -6.56 -0.39 9.33
CA ALA A 363 -7.44 0.46 10.09
C ALA A 363 -8.85 -0.13 10.21
N VAL A 364 -9.53 0.21 11.29
CA VAL A 364 -10.93 -0.13 11.53
C VAL A 364 -11.69 1.06 12.06
N LYS A 365 -12.96 1.18 11.66
CA LYS A 365 -13.85 2.25 12.11
C LYS A 365 -14.76 1.75 13.20
N ILE A 366 -14.89 2.55 14.25
CA ILE A 366 -15.86 2.41 15.32
C ILE A 366 -16.92 3.48 15.13
N HIS A 367 -18.18 3.07 14.99
CA HIS A 367 -19.35 3.93 14.91
C HIS A 367 -20.40 3.44 15.91
N GLY A 368 -20.97 4.35 16.70
CA GLY A 368 -21.96 3.97 17.72
C GLY A 368 -21.42 2.97 18.77
N GLY A 369 -20.11 2.99 19.04
CA GLY A 369 -19.45 2.01 19.92
C GLY A 369 -19.27 0.61 19.32
N GLN A 370 -19.48 0.42 18.02
CA GLN A 370 -19.31 -0.85 17.30
C GLN A 370 -18.25 -0.72 16.21
N ILE A 371 -17.41 -1.75 16.04
CA ILE A 371 -16.48 -1.84 14.90
C ILE A 371 -17.31 -2.22 13.66
N VAL A 372 -17.32 -1.38 12.63
CA VAL A 372 -18.26 -1.49 11.48
C VAL A 372 -17.57 -1.69 10.14
N GLU A 373 -16.37 -1.13 9.95
CA GLU A 373 -15.65 -1.14 8.67
C GLU A 373 -14.16 -1.37 8.91
N LYS A 374 -13.46 -1.90 7.91
CA LYS A 374 -12.00 -1.96 7.83
C LYS A 374 -11.48 -1.32 6.57
N LEU A 375 -10.26 -0.82 6.65
CA LEU A 375 -9.43 -0.42 5.53
C LEU A 375 -8.08 -1.13 5.71
N SER A 376 -7.62 -1.88 4.71
CA SER A 376 -6.34 -2.58 4.80
C SER A 376 -5.69 -2.67 3.43
N THR A 377 -4.41 -2.33 3.34
CA THR A 377 -3.65 -2.39 2.08
C THR A 377 -2.15 -2.47 2.33
N PHE A 378 -1.42 -3.08 1.40
CA PHE A 378 0.03 -2.94 1.33
C PHE A 378 0.41 -1.58 0.73
N VAL A 379 1.63 -1.15 1.01
CA VAL A 379 2.18 0.10 0.50
C VAL A 379 3.47 -0.19 -0.27
N ALA A 380 3.59 0.35 -1.48
CA ALA A 380 4.79 0.17 -2.29
C ALA A 380 6.02 0.74 -1.57
N CYS A 381 7.04 -0.09 -1.45
CA CYS A 381 8.31 0.26 -0.83
C CYS A 381 9.41 0.41 -1.88
N PRO A 382 10.15 1.53 -1.92
CA PRO A 382 11.23 1.73 -2.88
C PRO A 382 12.55 1.04 -2.48
N VAL A 383 12.59 0.41 -1.30
CA VAL A 383 13.78 -0.26 -0.74
C VAL A 383 13.50 -1.73 -0.45
N ARG A 384 14.54 -2.56 -0.50
CA ARG A 384 14.48 -3.97 -0.11
C ARG A 384 14.24 -4.10 1.40
N LEU A 385 13.32 -4.99 1.78
CA LEU A 385 13.12 -5.33 3.19
C LEU A 385 14.33 -6.11 3.73
N SER A 386 14.70 -5.86 4.99
CA SER A 386 15.69 -6.69 5.68
C SER A 386 15.05 -8.02 6.11
N GLU A 387 15.86 -9.07 6.24
CA GLU A 387 15.42 -10.37 6.77
C GLU A 387 14.78 -10.25 8.17
N GLU A 388 15.22 -9.27 8.97
CA GLU A 388 14.64 -8.98 10.28
C GLU A 388 13.20 -8.48 10.15
N ILE A 389 12.93 -7.50 9.27
CA ILE A 389 11.58 -6.97 9.05
C ILE A 389 10.66 -8.03 8.44
N ILE A 390 11.16 -8.82 7.49
CA ILE A 390 10.41 -9.95 6.92
C ILE A 390 10.10 -10.98 8.01
N GLY A 391 11.04 -11.27 8.90
CA GLY A 391 10.85 -12.22 10.00
C GLY A 391 9.83 -11.76 11.04
N ILE A 392 9.74 -10.45 11.31
CA ILE A 392 8.77 -9.86 12.26
C ILE A 392 7.37 -9.78 11.63
N THR A 393 7.26 -9.17 10.45
CA THR A 393 5.97 -8.82 9.82
C THR A 393 5.41 -9.95 8.95
N GLY A 394 6.26 -10.85 8.47
CA GLY A 394 5.91 -11.82 7.45
C GLY A 394 5.63 -11.22 6.07
N ILE A 395 5.83 -9.90 5.88
CA ILE A 395 5.69 -9.20 4.60
C ILE A 395 6.98 -9.39 3.80
N THR A 396 6.86 -9.82 2.55
CA THR A 396 8.00 -10.00 1.64
C THR A 396 8.03 -8.91 0.57
N ASP A 397 9.19 -8.67 -0.04
CA ASP A 397 9.31 -7.72 -1.17
C ASP A 397 8.29 -8.04 -2.28
N ASP A 398 8.06 -9.33 -2.57
CA ASP A 398 7.11 -9.78 -3.61
C ASP A 398 5.66 -9.37 -3.31
N MET A 399 5.28 -9.27 -2.03
CA MET A 399 3.95 -8.81 -1.63
C MET A 399 3.75 -7.30 -1.87
N LEU A 400 4.85 -6.54 -1.89
CA LEU A 400 4.82 -5.09 -2.12
C LEU A 400 4.91 -4.72 -3.61
N VAL A 401 5.21 -5.69 -4.49
CA VAL A 401 5.24 -5.47 -5.93
C VAL A 401 3.85 -5.15 -6.46
N GLY A 402 3.70 -3.95 -7.02
CA GLY A 402 2.41 -3.47 -7.56
C GLY A 402 1.44 -2.94 -6.50
N ALA A 403 1.86 -2.87 -5.23
CA ALA A 403 1.11 -2.17 -4.19
C ALA A 403 0.98 -0.67 -4.53
N PRO A 404 -0.03 0.03 -4.02
CA PRO A 404 -0.20 1.46 -4.24
C PRO A 404 0.89 2.30 -3.58
N ALA A 405 1.14 3.50 -4.12
CA ALA A 405 2.06 4.45 -3.52
C ALA A 405 1.51 4.98 -2.19
N VAL A 406 2.41 5.32 -1.26
CA VAL A 406 2.04 5.82 0.08
C VAL A 406 1.09 7.03 0.01
N GLY A 407 1.27 7.93 -0.97
CA GLY A 407 0.42 9.10 -1.09
C GLY A 407 -1.04 8.79 -1.46
N ASP A 408 -1.26 7.82 -2.35
CA ASP A 408 -2.61 7.36 -2.69
C ASP A 408 -3.28 6.66 -1.50
N VAL A 409 -2.51 5.83 -0.77
CA VAL A 409 -3.00 5.15 0.44
C VAL A 409 -3.38 6.15 1.52
N LEU A 410 -2.59 7.19 1.72
CA LEU A 410 -2.88 8.23 2.72
C LEU A 410 -4.04 9.13 2.33
N ALA A 411 -4.29 9.37 1.04
CA ALA A 411 -5.48 10.06 0.59
C ALA A 411 -6.76 9.27 0.98
N ASP A 412 -6.74 7.96 0.72
CA ASP A 412 -7.85 7.08 1.09
C ASP A 412 -8.00 6.94 2.62
N PHE A 413 -6.89 6.85 3.35
CA PHE A 413 -6.93 6.82 4.82
C PHE A 413 -7.42 8.16 5.43
N TYR A 414 -7.04 9.31 4.83
CA TYR A 414 -7.54 10.61 5.23
C TYR A 414 -9.06 10.70 5.05
N LYS A 415 -9.58 10.19 3.93
CA LYS A 415 -11.03 10.06 3.70
C LYS A 415 -11.69 9.12 4.72
N PHE A 416 -11.07 7.98 5.00
CA PHE A 416 -11.61 7.00 5.94
C PHE A 416 -11.71 7.51 7.37
N SER A 417 -10.75 8.36 7.79
CA SER A 417 -10.64 8.93 9.13
C SER A 417 -11.19 10.35 9.27
N ALA A 418 -11.80 10.91 8.22
CA ALA A 418 -12.41 12.23 8.26
C ALA A 418 -13.49 12.30 9.34
N GLY A 419 -13.43 13.32 10.20
CA GLY A 419 -14.38 13.52 11.30
C GLY A 419 -14.24 12.56 12.49
N CYS A 420 -13.29 11.61 12.44
CA CYS A 420 -13.08 10.64 13.51
C CYS A 420 -11.95 11.07 14.45
N ALA A 421 -11.97 10.59 15.70
CA ALA A 421 -10.73 10.55 16.50
C ALA A 421 -9.86 9.37 16.09
N LEU A 422 -8.54 9.51 16.21
CA LEU A 422 -7.59 8.44 15.92
C LEU A 422 -7.24 7.68 17.20
N VAL A 423 -7.14 6.36 17.09
CA VAL A 423 -6.77 5.48 18.20
C VAL A 423 -5.66 4.55 17.74
N GLY A 424 -4.69 4.30 18.61
CA GLY A 424 -3.64 3.30 18.38
C GLY A 424 -3.12 2.71 19.68
N HIS A 425 -2.16 1.82 19.57
CA HIS A 425 -1.42 1.29 20.71
C HIS A 425 0.01 1.84 20.64
N ASN A 426 0.41 2.69 21.60
CA ASN A 426 1.60 3.53 21.44
C ASN A 426 1.49 4.45 20.21
N VAL A 427 0.32 5.09 20.04
CA VAL A 427 -0.14 5.77 18.81
C VAL A 427 0.84 6.82 18.26
N GLN A 428 1.67 7.42 19.12
CA GLN A 428 2.68 8.39 18.71
C GLN A 428 3.76 7.80 17.79
N PHE A 429 3.95 6.48 17.80
CA PHE A 429 4.87 5.82 16.89
C PHE A 429 4.34 5.88 15.45
N ASP A 430 3.17 5.31 15.20
CA ASP A 430 2.54 5.22 13.87
C ASP A 430 2.07 6.59 13.36
N TYR A 431 1.50 7.40 14.24
CA TYR A 431 0.98 8.72 13.89
C TYR A 431 2.07 9.65 13.31
N LYS A 432 3.33 9.50 13.74
CA LYS A 432 4.44 10.27 13.14
C LYS A 432 4.64 9.94 11.66
N PHE A 433 4.47 8.68 11.24
CA PHE A 433 4.55 8.29 9.83
C PHE A 433 3.38 8.86 9.05
N ILE A 434 2.14 8.69 9.55
CA ILE A 434 0.94 9.28 8.94
C ILE A 434 1.10 10.78 8.77
N ARG A 435 1.56 11.48 9.81
CA ARG A 435 1.78 12.92 9.78
C ARG A 435 2.86 13.31 8.76
N TYR A 436 4.03 12.67 8.79
CA TYR A 436 5.14 13.00 7.90
C TYR A 436 4.81 12.79 6.42
N TYR A 437 4.26 11.64 6.08
CA TYR A 437 3.89 11.34 4.70
C TYR A 437 2.62 12.10 4.29
N GLY A 438 1.66 12.28 5.20
CA GLY A 438 0.45 13.08 4.95
C GLY A 438 0.79 14.54 4.63
N GLU A 439 1.66 15.18 5.42
CA GLU A 439 2.10 16.56 5.20
C GLU A 439 2.76 16.74 3.82
N LYS A 440 3.55 15.77 3.36
CA LYS A 440 4.16 15.77 2.01
C LYS A 440 3.11 15.75 0.89
N GLU A 441 2.01 15.04 1.12
CA GLU A 441 0.89 14.92 0.19
C GLU A 441 -0.15 16.04 0.35
N GLY A 442 0.07 16.94 1.32
CA GLY A 442 -0.83 18.04 1.65
C GLY A 442 -2.03 17.66 2.52
N PHE A 443 -2.07 16.46 3.11
CA PHE A 443 -3.08 16.03 4.07
C PHE A 443 -2.59 16.26 5.49
N LEU A 444 -3.21 17.21 6.20
CA LEU A 444 -2.88 17.49 7.60
C LEU A 444 -3.81 16.67 8.50
N PHE A 445 -3.22 15.69 9.18
CA PHE A 445 -3.88 14.91 10.20
C PHE A 445 -3.77 15.64 11.54
N ASP A 446 -4.83 16.32 11.97
CA ASP A 446 -4.90 17.10 13.22
C ASP A 446 -5.91 16.52 14.23
N GLN A 447 -6.45 15.34 13.94
CA GLN A 447 -7.47 14.69 14.74
C GLN A 447 -6.97 14.39 16.17
N LYS A 448 -7.90 14.46 17.14
CA LYS A 448 -7.65 14.03 18.52
C LYS A 448 -7.22 12.56 18.55
N GLN A 449 -6.20 12.26 19.36
CA GLN A 449 -5.63 10.93 19.49
C GLN A 449 -5.92 10.30 20.86
N TYR A 450 -6.13 8.99 20.87
CA TYR A 450 -6.17 8.17 22.08
C TYR A 450 -5.17 7.02 21.99
N ASP A 451 -4.49 6.74 23.09
CA ASP A 451 -3.47 5.71 23.17
C ASP A 451 -3.91 4.62 24.15
N THR A 452 -4.16 3.42 23.63
CA THR A 452 -4.60 2.29 24.45
C THR A 452 -3.55 1.82 25.45
N MET A 453 -2.26 2.02 25.18
CA MET A 453 -1.18 1.73 26.14
C MET A 453 -1.23 2.69 27.33
N VAL A 454 -1.49 3.98 27.10
CA VAL A 454 -1.63 4.97 28.18
C VAL A 454 -2.93 4.74 28.95
N MET A 455 -4.02 4.40 28.25
CA MET A 455 -5.29 4.06 28.87
C MET A 455 -5.16 2.81 29.76
N SER A 456 -4.47 1.76 29.30
CA SER A 456 -4.27 0.54 30.08
C SER A 456 -3.40 0.78 31.32
N GLN A 457 -2.33 1.57 31.22
CA GLN A 457 -1.50 1.93 32.38
C GLN A 457 -2.28 2.67 33.48
N ARG A 458 -3.31 3.45 33.12
CA ARG A 458 -4.16 4.16 34.07
C ARG A 458 -5.25 3.27 34.67
N THR A 459 -5.73 2.30 33.89
CA THR A 459 -6.94 1.52 34.19
C THR A 459 -6.64 0.16 34.80
N LEU A 460 -5.55 -0.48 34.36
CA LEU A 460 -5.15 -1.83 34.71
C LEU A 460 -3.85 -1.83 35.53
N ARG A 461 -3.58 -2.93 36.23
CA ARG A 461 -2.38 -3.14 37.05
C ARG A 461 -1.56 -4.30 36.47
N LEU A 462 -1.07 -4.14 35.25
CA LEU A 462 -0.26 -5.14 34.55
C LEU A 462 1.24 -4.83 34.63
N SER A 463 2.07 -5.87 34.62
CA SER A 463 3.54 -5.74 34.60
C SER A 463 4.03 -5.09 33.30
N HIS A 464 3.38 -5.44 32.19
CA HIS A 464 3.64 -4.93 30.85
C HIS A 464 2.30 -4.60 30.19
N ASN A 465 2.32 -3.64 29.28
CA ASN A 465 1.12 -3.14 28.60
C ASN A 465 1.31 -3.20 27.08
N ARG A 466 2.03 -4.20 26.56
CA ARG A 466 2.10 -4.44 25.11
C ARG A 466 0.75 -4.95 24.63
N LEU A 467 0.48 -4.84 23.33
CA LEU A 467 -0.80 -5.28 22.77
C LEU A 467 -1.12 -6.74 23.13
N ASN A 468 -0.14 -7.65 23.01
CA ASN A 468 -0.28 -9.05 23.43
C ASN A 468 -0.71 -9.19 24.90
N ASP A 469 -0.11 -8.41 25.81
CA ASP A 469 -0.44 -8.48 27.23
C ASP A 469 -1.91 -8.08 27.49
N LEU A 470 -2.42 -7.09 26.74
CA LEU A 470 -3.80 -6.61 26.86
C LEU A 470 -4.80 -7.57 26.21
N VAL A 471 -4.46 -8.09 25.03
CA VAL A 471 -5.27 -9.10 24.33
C VAL A 471 -5.40 -10.36 25.19
N ASP A 472 -4.30 -10.84 25.78
CA ASP A 472 -4.31 -11.98 26.69
C ASP A 472 -5.14 -11.70 27.94
N TYR A 473 -5.02 -10.50 28.52
CA TYR A 473 -5.80 -10.10 29.69
C TYR A 473 -7.32 -10.13 29.43
N PHE A 474 -7.75 -9.68 28.24
CA PHE A 474 -9.17 -9.69 27.85
C PHE A 474 -9.63 -11.01 27.21
N GLY A 475 -8.73 -11.99 27.02
CA GLY A 475 -9.05 -13.28 26.43
C GLY A 475 -9.35 -13.22 24.94
N PHE A 476 -8.76 -12.26 24.21
CA PHE A 476 -8.87 -12.17 22.75
C PHE A 476 -7.81 -13.03 22.06
N THR A 477 -7.99 -13.29 20.78
CA THR A 477 -6.98 -13.95 19.92
C THR A 477 -6.80 -13.15 18.65
N PHE A 478 -5.56 -12.94 18.23
CA PHE A 478 -5.23 -12.26 16.97
C PHE A 478 -3.88 -12.76 16.45
N ARG A 479 -3.59 -12.45 15.19
CA ARG A 479 -2.30 -12.73 14.58
C ARG A 479 -1.45 -11.46 14.66
N HIS A 480 -0.47 -11.47 15.55
CA HIS A 480 0.43 -10.33 15.74
C HIS A 480 1.29 -10.07 14.50
N HIS A 481 1.62 -8.79 14.28
CA HIS A 481 2.42 -8.28 13.16
C HIS A 481 1.72 -8.33 11.80
N ARG A 482 0.41 -8.08 11.82
CA ARG A 482 -0.36 -7.72 10.63
C ARG A 482 -1.16 -6.49 10.98
N ALA A 483 -0.96 -5.41 10.23
CA ALA A 483 -1.50 -4.10 10.59
C ALA A 483 -3.02 -4.12 10.82
N PHE A 484 -3.79 -4.86 10.00
CA PHE A 484 -5.23 -4.97 10.22
C PHE A 484 -5.60 -5.74 11.49
N ASP A 485 -4.92 -6.86 11.76
CA ASP A 485 -5.22 -7.71 12.91
C ASP A 485 -4.86 -6.97 14.22
N ASP A 486 -3.75 -6.23 14.23
CA ASP A 486 -3.29 -5.40 15.34
C ASP A 486 -4.23 -4.19 15.56
N ALA A 487 -4.67 -3.50 14.49
CA ALA A 487 -5.68 -2.43 14.59
C ALA A 487 -7.03 -2.93 15.12
N PHE A 488 -7.48 -4.11 14.67
CA PHE A 488 -8.73 -4.72 15.11
C PHE A 488 -8.66 -5.17 16.57
N ALA A 489 -7.55 -5.79 16.99
CA ALA A 489 -7.31 -6.14 18.39
C ALA A 489 -7.25 -4.89 19.28
N THR A 490 -6.56 -3.84 18.83
CA THR A 490 -6.48 -2.54 19.50
C THR A 490 -7.86 -1.91 19.67
N ALA A 491 -8.75 -2.03 18.67
CA ALA A 491 -10.11 -1.52 18.77
C ALA A 491 -10.93 -2.23 19.85
N LYS A 492 -10.80 -3.56 19.97
CA LYS A 492 -11.45 -4.32 21.06
C LYS A 492 -10.92 -3.89 22.43
N VAL A 493 -9.60 -3.79 22.56
CA VAL A 493 -8.94 -3.33 23.79
C VAL A 493 -9.39 -1.92 24.16
N PHE A 494 -9.48 -1.01 23.19
CA PHE A 494 -9.96 0.36 23.40
C PHE A 494 -11.37 0.38 23.99
N LEU A 495 -12.30 -0.38 23.41
CA LEU A 495 -13.68 -0.47 23.89
C LEU A 495 -13.74 -1.05 25.32
N GLU A 496 -12.99 -2.10 25.63
CA GLU A 496 -12.94 -2.68 26.97
C GLU A 496 -12.36 -1.72 28.01
N LEU A 497 -11.25 -1.05 27.69
CA LEU A 497 -10.64 -0.04 28.57
C LEU A 497 -11.61 1.12 28.81
N ALA A 498 -12.33 1.57 27.78
CA ALA A 498 -13.34 2.61 27.93
C ALA A 498 -14.51 2.17 28.83
N ARG A 499 -14.98 0.92 28.72
CA ARG A 499 -16.00 0.35 29.63
C ARG A 499 -15.54 0.34 31.08
N ILE A 500 -14.29 -0.04 31.32
CA ILE A 500 -13.74 -0.13 32.68
C ILE A 500 -13.54 1.27 33.28
N SER A 501 -12.94 2.18 32.51
CA SER A 501 -12.67 3.57 32.92
C SER A 501 -13.97 4.37 33.13
N GLY A 502 -15.00 4.12 32.32
CA GLY A 502 -16.27 4.86 32.35
C GLY A 502 -16.19 6.27 31.76
N LYS A 503 -15.04 6.66 31.19
CA LYS A 503 -14.78 7.90 30.45
C LYS A 503 -13.48 7.79 29.64
N LEU A 504 -13.30 8.65 28.65
CA LEU A 504 -12.10 8.69 27.80
C LEU A 504 -10.95 9.58 28.34
N SER A 505 -11.20 10.38 29.39
CA SER A 505 -10.24 11.36 29.96
C SER A 505 -10.02 11.20 31.45
#